data_AF-A0AA88UPT1-F1
#
_entry.id   AF-A0AA88UPT1-F1
#
_cell.length_a   1.000
_cell.length_b   1.000
_cell.length_c   1.000
_cell.angle_alpha   90.00
_cell.angle_beta   90.00
_cell.angle_gamma   90.00
#
_symmetry.space_group_name_H-M   'P 1'
#
loop_
_entity.id
_entity.type
_entity.pdbx_description
1 polymer ?
#
loop_
_entity_poly.entity_id
_entity_poly.type
_entity_poly.pdbx_seq_one_letter_code
_entity_poly.pdbx_strand_id
1 'polypeptide(L)'
;MQLPLKPLRIFRKISAVGGSDASVQEEPLVGEDSAEFDLAKQKISSWIHFTVILGVVLLVLDVAWIDNSTGYEKVFIDALSGVSDSPEVVMILLILIFATVHSGLASLRDTGEKLIGERAFRVLFAGTSLPLAVSTVVAAVDKPKMHLWESGIMRITRHPQVLWCLAHTVWIGNSVAVVASIGLIGHHLFGVWNGDRRLAIRYGEEFEVVKSRTSVIPFAAILDGRQKLPKHYYKEFVRLPYLTITALTLGAYFAHPLMQAASFRLHW
;
A
#
# COMPACT_ATOMS: atom_id res chain seq x y z
N MET A 1 -7.88 -4.78 -69.85
CA MET A 1 -8.32 -3.37 -69.78
C MET A 1 -9.43 -3.30 -68.75
N GLN A 2 -9.08 -2.96 -67.51
CA GLN A 2 -10.00 -2.90 -66.36
C GLN A 2 -10.66 -1.51 -66.32
N LEU A 3 -11.99 -1.46 -66.31
CA LEU A 3 -12.78 -0.26 -66.04
C LEU A 3 -13.51 -0.46 -64.70
N PRO A 4 -13.47 0.51 -63.77
CA PRO A 4 -13.93 0.30 -62.39
C PRO A 4 -15.43 0.52 -62.22
N LEU A 5 -16.08 -0.43 -61.54
CA LEU A 5 -17.45 -0.31 -61.02
C LEU A 5 -17.43 0.49 -59.70
N LYS A 6 -18.19 1.60 -59.64
CA LYS A 6 -18.53 2.31 -58.39
C LYS A 6 -19.87 1.78 -57.85
N PRO A 7 -19.98 1.38 -56.58
CA PRO A 7 -21.28 1.21 -55.93
C PRO A 7 -21.75 2.50 -55.22
N LEU A 8 -23.03 2.81 -55.46
CA LEU A 8 -23.85 3.88 -54.88
C LEU A 8 -23.87 3.83 -53.34
N ARG A 9 -23.56 4.95 -52.67
CA ARG A 9 -23.92 5.18 -51.27
C ARG A 9 -25.31 5.82 -51.20
N ILE A 10 -26.30 5.05 -50.77
CA ILE A 10 -27.62 5.55 -50.37
C ILE A 10 -27.49 6.10 -48.95
N PHE A 11 -27.49 7.43 -48.80
CA PHE A 11 -27.74 8.10 -47.52
C PHE A 11 -28.98 8.97 -47.68
N ARG A 12 -30.06 8.56 -47.00
CA ARG A 12 -31.35 9.24 -46.94
C ARG A 12 -31.24 10.33 -45.87
N LYS A 13 -31.23 11.60 -46.28
CA LYS A 13 -31.47 12.74 -45.38
C LYS A 13 -32.92 12.68 -44.91
N ILE A 14 -33.14 12.56 -43.61
CA ILE A 14 -34.44 12.87 -42.98
C ILE A 14 -34.18 14.12 -42.13
N SER A 15 -34.68 15.26 -42.61
CA SER A 15 -34.89 16.45 -41.78
C SER A 15 -36.16 16.24 -40.98
N ALA A 16 -36.05 16.31 -39.65
CA ALA A 16 -37.17 16.64 -38.78
C ALA A 16 -36.82 17.94 -38.06
N VAL A 17 -37.57 18.98 -38.41
CA VAL A 17 -37.61 20.28 -37.72
C VAL A 17 -38.49 20.10 -36.48
N GLY A 18 -37.98 20.50 -35.32
CA GLY A 18 -38.78 20.53 -34.09
C GLY A 18 -38.00 20.96 -32.85
N GLY A 19 -38.10 22.26 -32.53
CA GLY A 19 -38.28 22.72 -31.14
C GLY A 19 -37.04 22.99 -30.29
N SER A 20 -36.84 24.28 -30.00
CA SER A 20 -36.15 24.88 -28.85
C SER A 20 -34.68 24.54 -28.60
N ASP A 21 -33.85 25.53 -28.92
CA ASP A 21 -32.52 25.75 -28.37
C ASP A 21 -32.51 25.65 -26.84
N ALA A 22 -32.08 24.51 -26.34
CA ALA A 22 -31.32 24.42 -25.11
C ALA A 22 -30.19 23.43 -25.38
N SER A 23 -29.15 23.91 -26.06
CA SER A 23 -27.86 23.24 -26.03
C SER A 23 -27.41 23.25 -24.58
N VAL A 24 -27.71 22.18 -23.84
CA VAL A 24 -26.93 21.82 -22.67
C VAL A 24 -25.55 21.55 -23.24
N GLN A 25 -24.69 22.57 -23.20
CA GLN A 25 -23.27 22.38 -23.38
C GLN A 25 -22.90 21.40 -22.27
N GLU A 26 -22.61 20.15 -22.63
CA GLU A 26 -21.80 19.31 -21.77
C GLU A 26 -20.49 20.08 -21.59
N GLU A 27 -20.38 20.83 -20.49
CA GLU A 27 -19.10 21.36 -20.09
C GLU A 27 -18.17 20.15 -20.04
N PRO A 28 -17.08 20.15 -20.82
CA PRO A 28 -16.14 19.05 -20.76
C PRO A 28 -15.73 18.91 -19.30
N LEU A 29 -15.74 17.68 -18.78
CA LEU A 29 -15.23 17.37 -17.45
C LEU A 29 -13.75 17.74 -17.43
N VAL A 30 -13.45 19.01 -17.16
CA VAL A 30 -12.10 19.50 -16.92
C VAL A 30 -11.76 19.03 -15.52
N GLY A 31 -10.94 17.99 -15.43
CA GLY A 31 -10.32 17.65 -14.16
C GLY A 31 -9.59 18.88 -13.64
N GLU A 32 -9.68 19.18 -12.33
CA GLU A 32 -8.89 20.25 -11.73
C GLU A 32 -7.44 20.13 -12.25
N ASP A 33 -6.91 21.19 -12.88
CA ASP A 33 -5.59 21.29 -13.53
C ASP A 33 -4.40 21.11 -12.56
N SER A 34 -4.55 20.28 -11.53
CA SER A 34 -3.57 19.97 -10.49
C SER A 34 -2.31 19.28 -11.02
N ALA A 35 -2.29 18.88 -12.29
CA ALA A 35 -1.17 18.17 -12.94
C ALA A 35 -0.38 19.01 -13.95
N GLU A 36 -0.82 20.24 -14.31
CA GLU A 36 -0.05 21.10 -15.21
C GLU A 36 1.07 21.82 -14.44
N PHE A 37 2.30 21.31 -14.53
CA PHE A 37 3.46 21.92 -13.89
C PHE A 37 4.29 22.74 -14.89
N ASP A 38 4.08 24.07 -14.88
CA ASP A 38 4.83 25.02 -15.71
C ASP A 38 5.95 25.69 -14.91
N LEU A 39 7.20 25.34 -15.23
CA LEU A 39 8.41 25.89 -14.61
C LEU A 39 8.55 27.41 -14.79
N ALA A 40 8.10 27.95 -15.93
CA ALA A 40 8.23 29.38 -16.23
C ALA A 40 7.27 30.24 -15.39
N LYS A 41 6.18 29.65 -14.88
CA LYS A 41 5.21 30.33 -14.00
C LYS A 41 5.62 30.30 -12.52
N GLN A 42 6.66 29.56 -12.14
CA GLN A 42 7.11 29.44 -10.75
C GLN A 42 7.90 30.66 -10.28
N LYS A 43 7.49 31.28 -9.17
CA LYS A 43 8.21 32.40 -8.55
C LYS A 43 9.07 31.91 -7.39
N ILE A 44 10.36 32.24 -7.38
CA ILE A 44 11.28 31.91 -6.27
C ILE A 44 10.75 32.43 -4.92
N SER A 45 10.11 33.60 -4.91
CA SER A 45 9.49 34.12 -3.69
C SER A 45 8.43 33.17 -3.13
N SER A 46 7.57 32.57 -3.95
CA SER A 46 6.57 31.60 -3.47
C SER A 46 7.21 30.37 -2.81
N TRP A 47 8.34 29.89 -3.34
CA TRP A 47 9.09 28.78 -2.76
C TRP A 47 9.70 29.16 -1.40
N ILE A 48 10.22 30.38 -1.28
CA ILE A 48 10.72 30.90 0.01
C ILE A 48 9.57 30.98 1.04
N HIS A 49 8.43 31.57 0.67
CA HIS A 49 7.27 31.64 1.57
C HIS A 49 6.78 30.24 1.97
N PHE A 50 6.65 29.32 1.01
CA PHE A 50 6.27 27.95 1.28
C PHE A 50 7.24 27.28 2.26
N THR A 51 8.55 27.42 2.04
CA THR A 51 9.57 26.77 2.87
C THR A 51 9.56 27.33 4.29
N VAL A 52 9.45 28.65 4.44
CA VAL A 52 9.39 29.30 5.76
C VAL A 52 8.10 28.90 6.48
N ILE A 53 6.95 28.97 5.83
CA ILE A 53 5.67 28.57 6.43
C ILE A 53 5.70 27.09 6.82
N LEU A 54 6.15 26.21 5.92
CA LEU A 54 6.28 24.79 6.21
C LEU A 54 7.22 24.54 7.38
N GLY A 55 8.38 25.19 7.41
CA GLY A 55 9.34 25.09 8.51
C GLY A 55 8.74 25.52 9.85
N VAL A 56 7.99 26.62 9.88
CA VAL A 56 7.27 27.07 11.08
C VAL A 56 6.20 26.07 11.50
N VAL A 57 5.40 25.57 10.56
CA VAL A 57 4.36 24.56 10.84
C VAL A 57 4.98 23.29 11.41
N LEU A 58 6.09 22.82 10.83
CA LEU A 58 6.80 21.64 11.30
C LEU A 58 7.42 21.87 12.70
N LEU A 59 7.97 23.04 12.97
CA LEU A 59 8.50 23.38 14.30
C LEU A 59 7.38 23.45 15.35
N VAL A 60 6.25 24.04 15.01
CA VAL A 60 5.07 24.06 15.89
C VAL A 60 4.57 22.64 16.13
N LEU A 61 4.53 21.80 15.09
CA LEU A 61 4.13 20.41 15.23
C LEU A 61 5.10 19.62 16.11
N ASP A 62 6.40 19.85 15.96
CA ASP A 62 7.44 19.25 16.79
C ASP A 62 7.23 19.58 18.26
N VAL A 63 7.10 20.87 18.61
CA VAL A 63 6.94 21.30 20.01
C VAL A 63 5.55 20.95 20.58
N ALA A 64 4.48 21.21 19.84
CA ALA A 64 3.11 21.09 20.36
C ALA A 64 2.57 19.67 20.28
N TRP A 65 3.13 18.79 19.44
CA TRP A 65 2.64 17.44 19.26
C TRP A 65 3.70 16.39 19.59
N ILE A 66 4.86 16.42 18.93
CA ILE A 66 5.84 15.32 18.93
C ILE A 66 6.70 15.28 20.19
N ASP A 67 7.11 16.46 20.69
CA ASP A 67 8.08 16.57 21.77
C ASP A 67 7.60 15.84 23.03
N ASN A 68 8.46 14.99 23.58
CA ASN A 68 8.09 14.12 24.71
C ASN A 68 7.78 14.88 26.01
N SER A 69 8.20 16.15 26.13
CA SER A 69 8.03 16.96 27.34
C SER A 69 6.85 17.93 27.24
N THR A 70 6.57 18.45 26.05
CA THR A 70 5.59 19.52 25.80
C THR A 70 4.46 19.12 24.86
N GLY A 71 4.65 18.05 24.08
CA GLY A 71 3.72 17.58 23.07
C GLY A 71 2.61 16.65 23.59
N TYR A 72 1.49 16.63 22.86
CA TYR A 72 0.33 15.78 23.18
C TYR A 72 0.41 14.35 22.62
N GLU A 73 1.39 14.03 21.77
CA GLU A 73 1.50 12.73 21.11
C GLU A 73 1.56 11.59 22.11
N LYS A 74 2.38 11.72 23.16
CA LYS A 74 2.51 10.67 24.17
C LYS A 74 1.17 10.34 24.83
N VAL A 75 0.40 11.36 25.21
CA VAL A 75 -0.92 11.18 25.83
C VAL A 75 -1.87 10.49 24.85
N PHE A 76 -1.83 10.87 23.57
CA PHE A 76 -2.63 10.25 22.52
C PHE A 76 -2.27 8.77 22.31
N ILE A 77 -0.99 8.44 22.21
CA ILE A 77 -0.50 7.06 22.04
C ILE A 77 -0.77 6.21 23.29
N ASP A 78 -0.62 6.77 24.49
CA ASP A 78 -0.91 6.09 25.75
C ASP A 78 -2.41 5.76 25.85
N ALA A 79 -3.29 6.67 25.42
CA ALA A 79 -4.74 6.43 25.37
C ALA A 79 -5.10 5.27 24.42
N LEU A 80 -4.47 5.21 23.25
CA LEU A 80 -4.67 4.10 22.31
C LEU A 80 -4.08 2.78 22.81
N SER A 81 -2.93 2.84 23.48
CA SER A 81 -2.29 1.67 24.10
C SER A 81 -3.10 1.13 25.27
N GLY A 82 -3.91 1.97 25.94
CA GLY A 82 -4.89 1.52 26.93
C GLY A 82 -6.00 0.62 26.39
N VAL A 83 -6.21 0.58 25.06
CA VAL A 83 -7.19 -0.31 24.41
C VAL A 83 -6.63 -1.73 24.26
N SER A 84 -5.33 -1.89 24.02
CA SER A 84 -4.69 -3.19 23.81
C SER A 84 -3.17 -3.11 23.98
N ASP A 85 -2.60 -4.09 24.68
CA ASP A 85 -1.15 -4.26 24.82
C ASP A 85 -0.46 -4.68 23.52
N SER A 86 -1.21 -5.11 22.50
CA SER A 86 -0.67 -5.54 21.21
C SER A 86 -0.27 -4.33 20.35
N PRO A 87 1.02 -4.19 19.99
CA PRO A 87 1.49 -3.11 19.11
C PRO A 87 0.78 -3.08 17.75
N GLU A 88 0.40 -4.24 17.22
CA GLU A 88 -0.32 -4.38 15.96
C GLU A 88 -1.72 -3.75 16.04
N VAL A 89 -2.44 -3.97 17.13
CA VAL A 89 -3.76 -3.37 17.36
C VAL A 89 -3.65 -1.86 17.47
N VAL A 90 -2.67 -1.35 18.22
CA VAL A 90 -2.43 0.10 18.35
C VAL A 90 -2.10 0.72 16.99
N MET A 91 -1.27 0.06 16.16
CA MET A 91 -0.99 0.52 14.80
C MET A 91 -2.22 0.52 13.89
N ILE A 92 -3.05 -0.51 13.96
CA ILE A 92 -4.32 -0.55 13.20
C ILE A 92 -5.23 0.60 13.63
N LEU A 93 -5.36 0.85 14.93
CA LEU A 93 -6.16 1.97 15.45
C LEU A 93 -5.64 3.32 14.96
N LEU A 94 -4.33 3.54 14.98
CA LEU A 94 -3.72 4.76 14.44
C LEU A 94 -4.04 4.97 12.96
N ILE A 95 -3.88 3.92 12.16
CA ILE A 95 -4.18 3.96 10.72
C ILE A 95 -5.67 4.24 10.48
N LEU A 96 -6.56 3.60 11.24
CA LEU A 96 -8.00 3.80 11.10
C LEU A 96 -8.43 5.21 11.52
N ILE A 97 -7.89 5.73 12.61
CA ILE A 97 -8.15 7.11 13.07
C ILE A 97 -7.66 8.10 12.03
N PHE A 98 -6.42 7.96 11.56
CA PHE A 98 -5.86 8.81 10.51
C PHE A 98 -6.71 8.76 9.24
N ALA A 99 -7.00 7.56 8.72
CA ALA A 99 -7.79 7.39 7.51
C ALA A 99 -9.20 8.00 7.65
N THR A 100 -9.86 7.76 8.79
CA THR A 100 -11.21 8.28 9.03
C THR A 100 -11.21 9.81 9.11
N VAL A 101 -10.29 10.41 9.86
CA VAL A 101 -10.22 11.87 10.00
C VAL A 101 -9.81 12.52 8.68
N HIS A 102 -8.79 12.00 8.01
CA HIS A 102 -8.27 12.55 6.77
C HIS A 102 -9.29 12.44 5.62
N SER A 103 -9.83 11.24 5.38
CA SER A 103 -10.84 11.04 4.33
C SER A 103 -12.17 11.70 4.68
N GLY A 104 -12.56 11.69 5.97
CA GLY A 104 -13.77 12.36 6.45
C GLY A 104 -13.71 13.86 6.20
N LEU A 105 -12.64 14.53 6.63
CA LEU A 105 -12.45 15.95 6.35
C LEU A 105 -12.35 16.23 4.85
N ALA A 106 -11.69 15.36 4.07
CA ALA A 106 -11.61 15.55 2.61
C ALA A 106 -13.00 15.50 1.97
N SER A 107 -13.86 14.58 2.41
CA SER A 107 -15.25 14.48 1.92
C SER A 107 -16.13 15.67 2.32
N LEU A 108 -15.79 16.36 3.41
CA LEU A 108 -16.53 17.52 3.92
C LEU A 108 -16.02 18.86 3.35
N ARG A 109 -15.02 18.85 2.46
CA ARG A 109 -14.36 20.06 1.94
C ARG A 109 -15.35 21.09 1.44
N ASP A 110 -16.22 20.74 0.50
CA ASP A 110 -17.15 21.70 -0.11
C ASP A 110 -18.10 22.35 0.90
N THR A 111 -18.49 21.61 1.94
CA THR A 111 -19.36 22.12 3.01
C THR A 111 -18.57 22.97 4.00
N GLY A 112 -17.36 22.53 4.37
CA GLY A 112 -16.49 23.24 5.30
C GLY A 112 -15.98 24.57 4.72
N GLU A 113 -15.59 24.59 3.44
CA GLU A 113 -15.14 25.81 2.77
C GLU A 113 -16.25 26.87 2.69
N LYS A 114 -17.52 26.45 2.51
CA LYS A 114 -18.68 27.36 2.54
C LYS A 114 -18.95 27.93 3.93
N LEU A 115 -18.66 27.18 5.00
CA LEU A 115 -19.00 27.57 6.36
C LEU A 115 -17.93 28.47 7.00
N ILE A 116 -16.65 28.10 6.88
CA ILE A 116 -15.55 28.78 7.59
C ILE A 116 -14.55 29.44 6.63
N GLY A 117 -14.73 29.29 5.32
CA GLY A 117 -13.83 29.80 4.29
C GLY A 117 -12.69 28.84 3.97
N GLU A 118 -12.20 28.91 2.73
CA GLU A 118 -11.21 27.97 2.20
C GLU A 118 -9.88 27.95 2.97
N ARG A 119 -9.43 29.11 3.46
CA ARG A 119 -8.15 29.19 4.20
C ARG A 119 -8.27 28.55 5.56
N ALA A 120 -9.31 28.87 6.32
CA ALA A 120 -9.55 28.29 7.64
C ALA A 120 -9.76 26.77 7.55
N PHE A 121 -10.50 26.32 6.52
CA PHE A 121 -10.68 24.89 6.27
C PHE A 121 -9.35 24.18 5.98
N ARG A 122 -8.48 24.74 5.12
CA ARG A 122 -7.16 24.17 4.85
C ARG A 122 -6.27 24.10 6.10
N VAL A 123 -6.28 25.14 6.94
CA VAL A 123 -5.54 25.12 8.21
C VAL A 123 -6.09 24.06 9.17
N LEU A 124 -7.42 23.92 9.28
CA LEU A 124 -8.06 22.88 10.09
C LEU A 124 -7.72 21.48 9.57
N PHE A 125 -7.83 21.28 8.26
CA PHE A 125 -7.52 20.01 7.60
C PHE A 125 -6.07 19.60 7.84
N ALA A 126 -5.12 20.51 7.57
CA ALA A 126 -3.69 20.26 7.77
C ALA A 126 -3.34 20.12 9.25
N GLY A 127 -3.87 20.98 10.11
CA GLY A 127 -3.61 21.00 11.55
C GLY A 127 -4.13 19.77 12.29
N THR A 128 -5.12 19.07 11.75
CA THR A 128 -5.61 17.78 12.30
C THR A 128 -4.98 16.58 11.61
N SER A 129 -4.80 16.62 10.29
CA SER A 129 -4.24 15.49 9.53
C SER A 129 -2.75 15.30 9.74
N LEU A 130 -1.96 16.38 9.82
CA LEU A 130 -0.50 16.30 9.97
C LEU A 130 -0.08 15.64 11.29
N PRO A 131 -0.63 16.01 12.47
CA PRO A 131 -0.31 15.31 13.71
C PRO A 131 -0.63 13.81 13.66
N LEU A 132 -1.80 13.44 13.14
CA LEU A 132 -2.20 12.03 13.03
C LEU A 132 -1.33 11.24 12.04
N ALA A 133 -0.98 11.86 10.92
CA ALA A 133 -0.06 11.27 9.95
C ALA A 133 1.32 11.03 10.57
N VAL A 134 1.87 12.06 11.22
CA VAL A 134 3.19 11.98 11.85
C VAL A 134 3.18 10.96 12.98
N SER A 135 2.16 10.91 13.84
CA SER A 135 2.07 9.89 14.88
C SER A 135 1.98 8.47 14.33
N THR A 136 1.31 8.28 13.20
CA THR A 136 1.29 6.98 12.53
C THR A 136 2.68 6.61 11.98
N VAL A 137 3.40 7.59 11.42
CA VAL A 137 4.77 7.40 10.91
C VAL A 137 5.76 7.12 12.04
N VAL A 138 5.76 7.94 13.10
CA VAL A 138 6.63 7.78 14.27
C VAL A 138 6.35 6.44 14.94
N ALA A 139 5.09 6.07 15.17
CA ALA A 139 4.75 4.77 15.74
C ALA A 139 5.19 3.59 14.84
N ALA A 140 5.15 3.73 13.51
CA ALA A 140 5.66 2.72 12.58
C ALA A 140 7.19 2.63 12.59
N VAL A 141 7.90 3.75 12.76
CA VAL A 141 9.37 3.87 12.74
C VAL A 141 10.00 3.54 14.10
N ASP A 142 9.31 3.78 15.21
CA ASP A 142 9.77 3.44 16.57
C ASP A 142 9.48 1.97 16.91
N LYS A 143 8.47 1.36 16.27
CA LYS A 143 8.10 -0.05 16.49
C LYS A 143 8.62 -1.09 15.47
N PRO A 144 9.68 -0.90 14.63
CA PRO A 144 10.23 -1.98 13.82
C PRO A 144 11.15 -2.83 14.68
N LYS A 145 10.54 -3.64 15.56
CA LYS A 145 11.24 -4.74 16.23
C LYS A 145 11.36 -5.89 15.23
N MET A 146 12.52 -6.00 14.61
CA MET A 146 12.86 -7.20 13.83
C MET A 146 13.06 -8.36 14.81
N HIS A 147 12.04 -9.22 14.89
CA HIS A 147 12.08 -10.43 15.70
C HIS A 147 12.76 -11.56 14.93
N LEU A 148 13.68 -12.25 15.58
CA LEU A 148 14.26 -13.49 15.07
C LEU A 148 13.26 -14.63 15.34
N TRP A 149 12.51 -15.02 14.31
CA TRP A 149 11.46 -16.03 14.43
C TRP A 149 11.98 -17.46 14.19
N GLU A 150 11.60 -18.37 15.07
CA GLU A 150 11.79 -19.82 14.90
C GLU A 150 10.47 -20.58 14.67
N SER A 151 9.36 -19.87 14.50
CA SER A 151 8.00 -20.40 14.36
C SER A 151 7.34 -20.06 13.02
N GLY A 152 6.20 -20.70 12.72
CA GLY A 152 5.48 -20.53 11.47
C GLY A 152 6.31 -21.00 10.27
N ILE A 153 6.27 -20.25 9.17
CA ILE A 153 7.00 -20.62 7.96
C ILE A 153 8.52 -20.68 8.18
N MET A 154 9.06 -19.85 9.08
CA MET A 154 10.49 -19.80 9.40
C MET A 154 10.99 -21.09 10.06
N ARG A 155 10.10 -21.86 10.69
CA ARG A 155 10.38 -23.20 11.21
C ARG A 155 10.66 -24.21 10.09
N ILE A 156 9.99 -24.05 8.95
CA ILE A 156 10.12 -24.92 7.78
C ILE A 156 11.32 -24.47 6.94
N THR A 157 11.40 -23.18 6.62
CA THR A 157 12.50 -22.56 5.88
C THR A 157 12.64 -21.08 6.25
N ARG A 158 13.88 -20.61 6.40
CA ARG A 158 14.20 -19.18 6.55
C ARG A 158 13.97 -18.36 5.27
N HIS A 159 13.79 -19.00 4.12
CA HIS A 159 13.70 -18.31 2.84
C HIS A 159 12.68 -18.94 1.88
N PRO A 160 11.37 -18.80 2.16
CA PRO A 160 10.31 -19.45 1.39
C PRO A 160 10.24 -19.04 -0.09
N GLN A 161 10.83 -17.90 -0.48
CA GLN A 161 10.81 -17.39 -1.86
C GLN A 161 11.50 -18.33 -2.86
N VAL A 162 12.50 -19.10 -2.44
CA VAL A 162 13.17 -20.07 -3.33
C VAL A 162 12.19 -21.19 -3.71
N LEU A 163 11.39 -21.67 -2.76
CA LEU A 163 10.36 -22.68 -3.00
C LEU A 163 9.27 -22.16 -3.95
N TRP A 164 8.88 -20.89 -3.79
CA TRP A 164 7.94 -20.23 -4.69
C TRP A 164 8.45 -20.18 -6.13
N CYS A 165 9.71 -19.78 -6.33
CA CYS A 165 10.32 -19.74 -7.66
C CYS A 165 10.36 -21.14 -8.29
N LEU A 166 10.72 -22.17 -7.53
CA LEU A 166 10.72 -23.55 -8.01
C LEU A 166 9.32 -24.02 -8.42
N ALA A 167 8.29 -23.71 -7.63
CA ALA A 167 6.91 -24.04 -7.97
C ALA A 167 6.47 -23.36 -9.28
N HIS A 168 6.86 -22.10 -9.51
CA HIS A 168 6.56 -21.39 -10.75
C HIS A 168 7.28 -21.99 -11.96
N THR A 169 8.54 -22.40 -11.80
CA THR A 169 9.28 -23.11 -12.85
C THR A 169 8.59 -24.40 -13.25
N VAL A 170 8.08 -25.17 -12.28
CA VAL A 170 7.38 -26.44 -12.56
C VAL A 170 6.02 -26.20 -13.24
N TRP A 171 5.33 -25.12 -12.88
CA TRP A 171 4.02 -24.81 -13.42
C TRP A 171 4.06 -24.20 -14.84
N ILE A 172 5.11 -23.45 -15.18
CA ILE A 172 5.21 -22.72 -16.45
C ILE A 172 6.11 -23.46 -17.45
N GLY A 173 5.52 -24.02 -18.50
CA GLY A 173 6.21 -24.84 -19.50
C GLY A 173 6.90 -24.09 -20.66
N ASN A 174 7.46 -22.89 -20.46
CA ASN A 174 8.15 -22.17 -21.55
C ASN A 174 9.57 -21.72 -21.17
N SER A 175 10.43 -21.60 -22.19
CA SER A 175 11.87 -21.34 -22.02
C SER A 175 12.18 -19.97 -21.41
N VAL A 176 11.40 -18.94 -21.75
CA VAL A 176 11.58 -17.59 -21.18
C VAL A 176 11.32 -17.59 -19.68
N ALA A 177 10.26 -18.26 -19.24
CA ALA A 177 9.92 -18.39 -17.83
C ALA A 177 10.96 -19.19 -17.05
N VAL A 178 11.54 -20.23 -17.65
CA VAL A 178 12.65 -20.98 -17.04
C VAL A 178 13.87 -20.08 -16.83
N VAL A 179 14.29 -19.33 -17.85
CA VAL A 179 15.43 -18.40 -17.74
C VAL A 179 15.16 -17.31 -16.69
N ALA A 180 13.97 -16.71 -16.71
CA ALA A 180 13.57 -15.73 -15.70
C ALA A 180 13.59 -16.32 -14.28
N SER A 181 13.11 -17.56 -14.12
CA SER A 181 13.08 -18.25 -12.83
C SER A 181 14.49 -18.57 -12.32
N ILE A 182 15.42 -18.96 -13.19
CA ILE A 182 16.84 -19.13 -12.82
C ILE A 182 17.42 -17.81 -12.32
N GLY A 183 17.16 -16.70 -13.02
CA GLY A 183 17.58 -15.37 -12.59
C GLY A 183 17.02 -14.99 -11.21
N LEU A 184 15.73 -15.23 -10.98
CA LEU A 184 15.06 -14.99 -9.70
C LEU A 184 15.63 -15.86 -8.56
N ILE A 185 15.89 -17.15 -8.82
CA ILE A 185 16.52 -18.04 -7.85
C ILE A 185 17.91 -17.51 -7.49
N GLY A 186 18.71 -17.12 -8.48
CA GLY A 186 20.02 -16.51 -8.24
C GLY A 186 19.94 -15.24 -7.37
N HIS A 187 18.99 -14.36 -7.67
CA HIS A 187 18.72 -13.16 -6.87
C HIS A 187 18.33 -13.51 -5.43
N HIS A 188 17.47 -14.51 -5.21
CA HIS A 188 17.08 -14.93 -3.87
C HIS A 188 18.22 -15.60 -3.11
N LEU A 189 19.08 -16.39 -3.76
CA LEU A 189 20.26 -16.97 -3.12
C LEU A 189 21.26 -15.88 -2.68
N PHE A 190 21.45 -14.84 -3.50
CA PHE A 190 22.21 -13.66 -3.09
C PHE A 190 21.53 -12.95 -1.91
N GLY A 191 20.20 -12.83 -1.94
CA GLY A 191 19.38 -12.28 -0.86
C GLY A 191 19.53 -13.03 0.45
N VAL A 192 19.52 -14.38 0.42
CA VAL A 192 19.79 -15.25 1.58
C VAL A 192 21.14 -14.91 2.19
N TRP A 193 22.20 -14.95 1.39
CA TRP A 193 23.56 -14.71 1.86
C TRP A 193 23.71 -13.31 2.47
N ASN A 194 23.26 -12.29 1.75
CA ASN A 194 23.36 -10.91 2.19
C ASN A 194 22.49 -10.65 3.44
N GLY A 195 21.31 -11.27 3.50
CA GLY A 195 20.41 -11.21 4.66
C GLY A 195 21.04 -11.82 5.91
N ASP A 196 21.55 -13.05 5.81
CA ASP A 196 22.23 -13.74 6.90
C ASP A 196 23.46 -12.93 7.37
N ARG A 197 24.24 -12.37 6.44
CA ARG A 197 25.39 -11.51 6.77
C ARG A 197 24.96 -10.26 7.56
N ARG A 198 23.91 -9.55 7.11
CA ARG A 198 23.42 -8.35 7.81
C ARG A 198 22.87 -8.67 9.19
N LEU A 199 22.15 -9.79 9.33
CA LEU A 199 21.60 -10.22 10.61
C LEU A 199 22.70 -10.68 11.57
N ALA A 200 23.71 -11.40 11.10
CA ALA A 200 24.88 -11.77 11.90
C ALA A 200 25.64 -10.53 12.43
N ILE A 201 25.83 -9.49 11.60
CA ILE A 201 26.46 -8.24 12.02
C ILE A 201 25.60 -7.50 13.06
N ARG A 202 24.27 -7.48 12.90
CA ARG A 202 23.37 -6.70 13.76
C ARG A 202 23.06 -7.38 15.10
N TYR A 203 22.90 -8.70 15.12
CA TYR A 203 22.40 -9.47 16.26
C TYR A 203 23.43 -10.45 16.84
N GLY A 204 24.60 -10.62 16.20
CA GLY A 204 25.69 -11.44 16.72
C GLY A 204 25.25 -12.86 17.08
N GLU A 205 25.50 -13.25 18.34
CA GLU A 205 25.21 -14.58 18.85
C GLU A 205 23.72 -14.95 18.79
N GLU A 206 22.80 -13.99 18.98
CA GLU A 206 21.36 -14.27 18.94
C GLU A 206 20.94 -14.82 17.58
N PHE A 207 21.50 -14.25 16.49
CA PHE A 207 21.23 -14.74 15.15
C PHE A 207 21.89 -16.09 14.87
N GLU A 208 23.10 -16.33 15.37
CA GLU A 208 23.77 -17.63 15.19
C GLU A 208 23.00 -18.76 15.88
N VAL A 209 22.37 -18.51 17.03
CA VAL A 209 21.46 -19.47 17.67
C VAL A 209 20.28 -19.80 16.75
N VAL A 210 19.57 -18.79 16.23
CA VAL A 210 18.44 -19.01 15.32
C VAL A 210 18.87 -19.72 14.03
N LYS A 211 19.99 -19.31 13.45
CA LYS A 211 20.58 -19.91 12.25
C LYS A 211 20.96 -21.37 12.47
N SER A 212 21.48 -21.74 13.64
CA SER A 212 21.79 -23.12 14.00
C SER A 212 20.55 -24.01 14.12
N ARG A 213 19.40 -23.43 14.50
CA ARG A 213 18.12 -24.15 14.68
C ARG A 213 17.21 -24.13 13.46
N THR A 214 17.58 -23.44 12.40
CA THR A 214 16.74 -23.27 11.21
C THR A 214 17.53 -23.55 9.93
N SER A 215 16.87 -23.59 8.77
CA SER A 215 17.50 -23.88 7.49
C SER A 215 16.93 -23.02 6.37
N VAL A 216 17.73 -22.73 5.35
CA VAL A 216 17.27 -22.14 4.09
C VAL A 216 16.57 -23.22 3.24
N ILE A 217 17.07 -24.45 3.27
CA ILE A 217 16.45 -25.58 2.59
C ILE A 217 15.22 -26.02 3.39
N PRO A 218 14.02 -26.07 2.77
CA PRO A 218 12.79 -26.50 3.43
C PRO A 218 12.95 -27.85 4.14
N PHE A 219 12.45 -27.93 5.37
CA PHE A 219 12.44 -29.11 6.23
C PHE A 219 13.80 -29.65 6.69
N ALA A 220 14.93 -29.21 6.11
CA ALA A 220 16.24 -29.76 6.44
C ALA A 220 16.58 -29.67 7.95
N ALA A 221 16.31 -28.53 8.59
CA ALA A 221 16.54 -28.38 10.03
C ALA A 221 15.65 -29.30 10.90
N ILE A 222 14.46 -29.67 10.39
CA ILE A 222 13.56 -30.59 11.08
C ILE A 222 14.07 -32.02 10.95
N LEU A 223 14.50 -32.41 9.74
CA LEU A 223 15.08 -33.73 9.47
C LEU A 223 16.40 -33.94 10.22
N ASP A 224 17.23 -32.90 10.35
CA ASP A 224 18.46 -32.91 11.14
C ASP A 224 18.21 -32.97 12.67
N GLY A 225 16.96 -32.82 13.11
CA GLY A 225 16.59 -32.75 14.53
C GLY A 225 16.96 -31.43 15.23
N ARG A 226 17.55 -30.47 14.51
CA ARG A 226 17.88 -29.11 15.02
C ARG A 226 16.64 -28.29 15.32
N GLN A 227 15.56 -28.53 14.59
CA GLN A 227 14.24 -27.90 14.75
C GLN A 227 13.18 -28.94 15.10
N LYS A 228 12.43 -28.73 16.18
CA LYS A 228 11.38 -29.67 16.61
C LYS A 228 10.00 -29.13 16.28
N LEU A 229 9.10 -30.02 15.83
CA LEU A 229 7.70 -29.70 15.60
C LEU A 229 6.90 -29.89 16.90
N PRO A 230 6.28 -28.84 17.46
CA PRO A 230 5.36 -28.97 18.59
C PRO A 230 4.13 -29.84 18.24
N LYS A 231 3.52 -30.50 19.24
CA LYS A 231 2.30 -31.31 19.03
C LYS A 231 1.15 -30.54 18.36
N HIS A 232 1.07 -29.24 18.59
CA HIS A 232 0.03 -28.36 18.04
C HIS A 232 0.59 -27.35 17.03
N TYR A 233 1.66 -27.71 16.30
CA TYR A 233 2.32 -26.79 15.35
C TYR A 233 1.37 -26.24 14.27
N TYR A 234 0.32 -26.99 13.89
CA TYR A 234 -0.67 -26.54 12.90
C TYR A 234 -1.35 -25.22 13.29
N LYS A 235 -1.45 -24.92 14.60
CA LYS A 235 -1.99 -23.64 15.09
C LYS A 235 -1.14 -22.44 14.66
N GLU A 236 0.16 -22.64 14.38
CA GLU A 236 1.03 -21.59 13.82
C GLU A 236 0.55 -21.14 12.43
N PHE A 237 -0.18 -22.01 11.70
CA PHE A 237 -0.67 -21.80 10.33
C PHE A 237 -2.18 -21.58 10.25
N VAL A 238 -2.92 -21.69 11.35
CA VAL A 238 -4.35 -21.32 11.39
C VAL A 238 -4.44 -19.87 11.86
N ARG A 239 -4.27 -18.93 10.92
CA ARG A 239 -4.32 -17.49 11.20
C ARG A 239 -5.37 -16.80 10.34
N LEU A 240 -6.02 -15.77 10.90
CA LEU A 240 -7.04 -14.98 10.22
C LEU A 240 -6.59 -14.46 8.84
N PRO A 241 -5.36 -13.94 8.65
CA PRO A 241 -4.92 -13.48 7.33
C PRO A 241 -4.97 -14.57 6.25
N TYR A 242 -4.64 -15.82 6.58
CA TYR A 242 -4.68 -16.92 5.61
C TYR A 242 -6.11 -17.27 5.22
N LEU A 243 -7.04 -17.25 6.18
CA LEU A 243 -8.47 -17.45 5.92
C LEU A 243 -9.03 -16.30 5.06
N THR A 244 -8.70 -15.05 5.38
CA THR A 244 -9.12 -13.87 4.63
C THR A 244 -8.60 -13.89 3.20
N ILE A 245 -7.30 -14.15 3.00
CA ILE A 245 -6.71 -14.22 1.65
C ILE A 245 -7.37 -15.34 0.85
N THR A 246 -7.56 -16.52 1.45
CA THR A 246 -8.21 -17.65 0.76
C THR A 246 -9.64 -17.29 0.35
N ALA A 247 -10.43 -16.70 1.25
CA ALA A 247 -11.79 -16.27 0.97
C ALA A 247 -11.84 -15.20 -0.14
N LEU A 248 -10.95 -14.21 -0.10
CA LEU A 248 -10.84 -13.17 -1.13
C LEU A 248 -10.44 -13.74 -2.49
N THR A 249 -9.45 -14.64 -2.54
CA THR A 249 -9.02 -15.29 -3.78
C THR A 249 -10.14 -16.12 -4.40
N LEU A 250 -10.84 -16.93 -3.60
CA LEU A 250 -11.99 -17.70 -4.08
C LEU A 250 -13.13 -16.79 -4.51
N GLY A 251 -13.43 -15.75 -3.73
CA GLY A 251 -14.45 -14.75 -4.07
C GLY A 251 -14.15 -14.05 -5.40
N ALA A 252 -12.90 -13.61 -5.61
CA ALA A 252 -12.46 -13.01 -6.86
C ALA A 252 -12.53 -14.01 -8.02
N TYR A 253 -12.15 -15.27 -7.81
CA TYR A 253 -12.25 -16.33 -8.82
C TYR A 253 -13.69 -16.54 -9.27
N PHE A 254 -14.65 -16.64 -8.33
CA PHE A 254 -16.07 -16.82 -8.66
C PHE A 254 -16.73 -15.55 -9.20
N ALA A 255 -16.27 -14.37 -8.77
CA ALA A 255 -16.74 -13.08 -9.28
C ALA A 255 -16.12 -12.72 -10.64
N HIS A 256 -15.08 -13.43 -11.09
CA HIS A 256 -14.37 -13.11 -12.32
C HIS A 256 -15.28 -12.94 -13.55
N PRO A 257 -16.28 -13.81 -13.82
CA PRO A 257 -17.21 -13.60 -14.93
C PRO A 257 -18.06 -12.33 -14.79
N LEU A 258 -18.46 -11.97 -13.57
CA LEU A 258 -19.22 -10.75 -13.29
C LEU A 258 -18.36 -9.51 -13.52
N MET A 259 -17.09 -9.54 -13.08
CA MET A 259 -16.14 -8.46 -13.30
C MET A 259 -15.87 -8.23 -14.80
N GLN A 260 -15.71 -9.31 -15.58
CA GLN A 260 -15.59 -9.22 -17.03
C GLN A 260 -16.85 -8.61 -17.65
N ALA A 261 -18.04 -9.11 -17.29
CA ALA A 261 -19.31 -8.60 -17.81
C ALA A 261 -19.56 -7.12 -17.45
N ALA A 262 -19.20 -6.69 -16.24
CA ALA A 262 -19.28 -5.30 -15.82
C ALA A 262 -18.32 -4.41 -16.60
N SER A 263 -17.06 -4.86 -16.80
CA SER A 263 -16.07 -4.14 -17.61
C SER A 263 -16.55 -3.94 -19.06
N PHE A 264 -17.18 -4.95 -19.67
CA PHE A 264 -17.78 -4.82 -21.01
C PHE A 264 -18.94 -3.80 -21.09
N ARG A 265 -19.59 -3.47 -19.97
CA ARG A 265 -20.70 -2.51 -19.91
C ARG A 265 -20.27 -1.08 -19.58
N LEU A 266 -19.02 -0.89 -19.16
CA LEU A 266 -18.47 0.45 -18.97
C LEU A 266 -18.19 1.01 -20.37
N HIS A 267 -18.87 2.10 -20.72
CA HIS A 267 -18.61 2.87 -21.93
C HIS A 267 -17.48 3.87 -21.63
N TRP A 268 -16.25 3.39 -21.65
CA TRP A 268 -15.06 4.22 -21.72
C TRP A 268 -14.49 4.13 -23.13
#